data_AF-A0A8T7MIQ7-F1
#
_entry.id   AF-A0A8T7MIQ7-F1
#
_cell.length_a   1.000
_cell.length_b   1.000
_cell.length_c   1.000
_cell.angle_alpha   90.00
_cell.angle_beta   90.00
_cell.angle_gamma   90.00
#
_symmetry.space_group_name_H-M   'P 1'
#
loop_
_entity.id
_entity.type
_entity.pdbx_description
1 polymer ?
#
loop_
_entity_poly.entity_id
_entity_poly.type
_entity_poly.pdbx_seq_one_letter_code
_entity_poly.pdbx_strand_id
1 'polypeptide(L)'
;MASSALQQFMPNNEPGHIKVQHILIGYKGSVPGKAILRSQEEARTLAYDLLTQARSGINFDQLVQKHTDDAPPGIYGMSNKGVHPAQGEYPRDGMVPAFGNVGFILNVGEVGIADYDPRNSPYGWHIIKRVS
;
A
#
# COMPACT_ATOMS: atom_id res chain seq x y z
N MET A 1 -21.58 25.79 -13.37
CA MET A 1 -20.96 24.50 -13.74
C MET A 1 -20.65 23.76 -12.46
N ALA A 2 -21.62 22.99 -11.96
CA ALA A 2 -21.52 22.26 -10.70
C ALA A 2 -21.07 20.83 -10.97
N SER A 3 -20.03 20.39 -10.28
CA SER A 3 -19.92 19.01 -9.79
C SER A 3 -18.81 18.95 -8.74
N SER A 4 -19.10 19.41 -7.52
CA SER A 4 -18.33 18.98 -6.36
C SER A 4 -18.86 17.60 -6.00
N ALA A 5 -18.12 16.54 -6.36
CA ALA A 5 -18.41 15.21 -5.87
C ALA A 5 -18.44 15.30 -4.33
N LEU A 6 -19.61 15.04 -3.74
CA LEU A 6 -19.78 14.92 -2.31
C LEU A 6 -18.87 13.77 -1.85
N GLN A 7 -17.74 14.13 -1.25
CA GLN A 7 -16.92 13.19 -0.49
C GLN A 7 -17.84 12.68 0.63
N GLN A 8 -18.43 11.50 0.44
CA GLN A 8 -19.32 10.91 1.42
C GLN A 8 -18.45 10.45 2.59
N PHE A 9 -18.39 11.27 3.64
CA PHE A 9 -17.63 10.97 4.84
C PHE A 9 -18.34 9.85 5.62
N MET A 10 -17.66 8.70 5.70
CA MET A 10 -18.07 7.53 6.48
C MET A 10 -17.90 7.80 7.99
N PRO A 11 -18.34 6.91 8.92
CA PRO A 11 -18.43 7.19 10.36
C PRO A 11 -17.15 7.66 11.07
N ASN A 12 -15.99 7.63 10.40
CA ASN A 12 -14.69 8.07 10.91
C ASN A 12 -14.02 9.16 10.05
N ASN A 13 -14.77 9.84 9.17
CA ASN A 13 -14.24 10.85 8.24
C ASN A 13 -13.25 10.31 7.18
N GLU A 14 -13.19 8.98 6.99
CA GLU A 14 -12.43 8.35 5.92
C GLU A 14 -13.13 8.54 4.55
N PRO A 15 -12.36 8.67 3.45
CA PRO A 15 -12.92 8.75 2.09
C PRO A 15 -13.59 7.43 1.69
N GLY A 16 -14.55 7.51 0.77
CA GLY A 16 -15.20 6.31 0.21
C GLY A 16 -14.30 5.51 -0.76
N HIS A 17 -13.38 6.19 -1.44
CA HIS A 17 -12.47 5.61 -2.44
C HIS A 17 -11.08 6.20 -2.28
N ILE A 18 -10.04 5.38 -2.47
CA ILE A 18 -8.64 5.82 -2.51
C ILE A 18 -7.88 5.10 -3.63
N LYS A 19 -6.75 5.68 -4.01
CA LYS A 19 -5.72 5.00 -4.80
C LYS A 19 -4.41 5.05 -4.04
N VAL A 20 -3.72 3.93 -3.95
CA VAL A 20 -2.39 3.84 -3.37
C VAL A 20 -1.40 3.29 -4.37
N GLN A 21 -0.14 3.58 -4.12
CA GLN A 21 0.99 2.91 -4.75
C GLN A 21 1.81 2.24 -3.64
N HIS A 22 2.40 1.07 -3.90
CA HIS A 22 3.18 0.38 -2.88
C HIS A 22 4.49 -0.23 -3.38
N ILE A 23 5.37 -0.47 -2.43
CA ILE A 23 6.57 -1.30 -2.58
C ILE A 23 6.39 -2.48 -1.63
N LEU A 24 6.28 -3.70 -2.16
CA LEU A 24 6.36 -4.93 -1.35
C LEU A 24 7.82 -5.32 -1.18
N ILE A 25 8.27 -5.47 0.06
CA ILE A 25 9.55 -6.05 0.41
C ILE A 25 9.31 -7.38 1.12
N GLY A 26 9.51 -8.46 0.38
CA GLY A 26 9.45 -9.82 0.88
C GLY A 26 10.80 -10.35 1.35
N TYR A 27 10.77 -11.54 1.92
CA TYR A 27 11.92 -12.34 2.30
C TYR A 27 11.79 -13.76 1.75
N LYS A 28 12.83 -14.58 1.92
CA LYS A 28 12.86 -15.95 1.43
C LYS A 28 11.62 -16.75 1.87
N GLY A 29 10.80 -17.13 0.87
CA GLY A 29 9.60 -17.94 1.06
C GLY A 29 8.34 -17.16 1.45
N SER A 30 8.39 -15.83 1.61
CA SER A 30 7.21 -15.04 1.99
C SER A 30 6.29 -14.71 0.82
N VAL A 31 6.85 -14.52 -0.39
CA VAL A 31 6.09 -14.16 -1.59
C VAL A 31 6.01 -15.36 -2.53
N PRO A 32 4.80 -15.90 -2.80
CA PRO A 32 4.63 -17.04 -3.70
C PRO A 32 5.23 -16.79 -5.09
N GLY A 33 6.00 -17.75 -5.60
CA GLY A 33 6.58 -17.70 -6.94
C GLY A 33 7.77 -16.74 -7.12
N LYS A 34 8.22 -16.04 -6.07
CA LYS A 34 9.39 -15.14 -6.14
C LYS A 34 10.63 -15.80 -5.51
N ALA A 35 11.74 -15.77 -6.24
CA ALA A 35 13.03 -16.28 -5.79
C ALA A 35 13.80 -15.24 -4.95
N ILE A 36 13.27 -14.93 -3.77
CA ILE A 36 13.88 -13.96 -2.84
C ILE A 36 14.94 -14.65 -1.97
N LEU A 37 16.16 -14.13 -1.96
CA LEU A 37 17.28 -14.70 -1.20
C LEU A 37 17.46 -14.08 0.20
N ARG A 38 17.01 -12.83 0.38
CA ARG A 38 17.19 -12.09 1.64
C ARG A 38 16.40 -12.70 2.79
N SER A 39 16.96 -12.64 3.98
CA SER A 39 16.34 -13.01 5.25
C SER A 39 15.21 -12.04 5.63
N GLN A 40 14.41 -12.44 6.60
CA GLN A 40 13.35 -11.61 7.15
C GLN A 40 13.88 -10.30 7.77
N GLU A 41 15.04 -10.36 8.44
CA GLU A 41 15.65 -9.17 9.06
C GLU A 41 16.25 -8.21 8.01
N GLU A 42 16.86 -8.74 6.95
CA GLU A 42 17.31 -7.93 5.81
C GLU A 42 16.14 -7.27 5.08
N ALA A 43 15.02 -7.99 4.93
CA ALA A 43 13.79 -7.44 4.35
C ALA A 43 13.23 -6.29 5.21
N ARG A 44 13.19 -6.46 6.54
CA ARG A 44 12.80 -5.40 7.48
C ARG A 44 13.70 -4.18 7.32
N THR A 45 15.01 -4.38 7.35
CA THR A 45 16.01 -3.30 7.23
C THR A 45 15.84 -2.54 5.92
N LEU A 46 15.72 -3.25 4.79
CA LEU A 46 15.49 -2.66 3.48
C LEU A 46 14.16 -1.88 3.43
N ALA A 47 13.09 -2.40 4.03
CA ALA A 47 11.79 -1.74 4.00
C ALA A 47 11.81 -0.39 4.74
N TYR A 48 12.45 -0.33 5.90
CA TYR A 48 12.57 0.91 6.67
C TYR A 48 13.55 1.93 6.05
N ASP A 49 14.59 1.45 5.36
CA ASP A 49 15.45 2.33 4.55
C ASP A 49 14.67 2.96 3.38
N LEU A 50 13.90 2.16 2.64
CA LEU A 50 13.05 2.65 1.54
C LEU A 50 11.95 3.59 2.03
N LEU A 51 11.37 3.33 3.22
CA LEU A 51 10.43 4.26 3.85
C LEU A 51 11.08 5.62 4.13
N THR A 52 12.31 5.62 4.64
CA THR A 52 13.08 6.84 4.93
C THR A 52 13.35 7.63 3.65
N GLN A 53 13.79 6.94 2.60
CA GLN A 53 14.01 7.51 1.26
C GLN A 53 12.72 8.07 0.64
N ALA A 54 11.61 7.35 0.73
CA ALA A 54 10.33 7.81 0.22
C ALA A 54 9.84 9.07 0.95
N ARG A 55 9.99 9.11 2.29
CA ARG A 55 9.63 10.27 3.11
C ARG A 55 10.55 11.47 2.91
N SER A 56 11.80 11.28 2.49
CA SER A 56 12.71 12.37 2.13
C SER A 56 12.45 12.96 0.74
N GLY A 57 11.49 12.41 -0.01
CA GLY A 57 11.05 12.94 -1.30
C GLY A 57 11.71 12.28 -2.52
N ILE A 58 12.42 11.17 -2.35
CA ILE A 58 12.86 10.36 -3.50
C ILE A 58 11.64 9.91 -4.30
N ASN A 59 11.77 9.91 -5.64
CA ASN A 59 10.68 9.55 -6.54
C ASN A 59 10.18 8.12 -6.25
N PHE A 60 8.91 8.02 -5.81
CA PHE A 60 8.32 6.76 -5.38
C PHE A 60 8.19 5.75 -6.55
N ASP A 61 7.87 6.21 -7.77
CA ASP A 61 7.80 5.32 -8.94
C ASP A 61 9.14 4.63 -9.21
N GLN A 62 10.25 5.38 -9.06
CA GLN A 62 11.59 4.81 -9.22
C GLN A 62 11.90 3.78 -8.14
N LEU A 63 11.50 4.04 -6.89
CA LEU A 63 11.66 3.09 -5.80
C LEU A 63 10.84 1.82 -6.05
N VAL A 64 9.60 1.95 -6.50
CA VAL A 64 8.73 0.81 -6.87
C VAL A 64 9.37 -0.03 -7.97
N GLN A 65 9.76 0.59 -9.09
CA GLN A 65 10.36 -0.10 -10.23
C GLN A 65 11.61 -0.89 -9.85
N LYS A 66 12.42 -0.35 -8.94
CA LYS A 66 13.70 -0.93 -8.56
C LYS A 66 13.60 -1.99 -7.47
N HIS A 67 12.65 -1.84 -6.53
CA HIS A 67 12.70 -2.58 -5.26
C HIS A 67 11.51 -3.48 -4.98
N THR A 68 10.37 -3.31 -5.66
CA THR A 68 9.19 -4.12 -5.31
C THR A 68 9.40 -5.59 -5.68
N ASP A 69 9.11 -6.50 -4.75
CA ASP A 69 9.03 -7.94 -5.02
C ASP A 69 7.65 -8.34 -5.57
N ASP A 70 6.69 -7.41 -5.65
CA ASP A 70 5.45 -7.55 -6.43
C ASP A 70 5.72 -7.22 -7.91
N ALA A 71 4.78 -6.57 -8.60
CA ALA A 71 4.92 -6.06 -9.96
C ALA A 71 4.71 -4.54 -10.00
N PRO A 72 5.58 -3.78 -10.68
CA PRO A 72 5.30 -2.37 -11.01
C PRO A 72 4.09 -2.27 -11.96
N PRO A 73 3.29 -1.18 -11.91
CA PRO A 73 3.53 0.05 -11.15
C PRO A 73 3.08 0.00 -9.67
N GLY A 74 2.54 -1.13 -9.20
CA GLY A 74 2.12 -1.30 -7.81
C GLY A 74 0.97 -0.38 -7.39
N ILE A 75 0.08 0.00 -8.31
CA ILE A 75 -1.02 0.94 -8.08
C ILE A 75 -2.34 0.19 -7.91
N TYR A 76 -3.04 0.45 -6.81
CA TYR A 76 -4.29 -0.21 -6.48
C TYR A 76 -5.36 0.82 -6.08
N GLY A 77 -6.52 0.76 -6.72
CA GLY A 77 -7.73 1.45 -6.29
C GLY A 77 -8.48 0.63 -5.24
N MET A 78 -9.06 1.29 -4.25
CA MET A 78 -9.79 0.62 -3.18
C MET A 78 -11.05 1.38 -2.79
N SER A 79 -12.14 0.64 -2.54
CA SER A 79 -13.35 1.16 -1.91
C SER A 79 -13.37 0.86 -0.42
N ASN A 80 -13.89 1.79 0.37
CA ASN A 80 -13.98 1.64 1.82
C ASN A 80 -15.08 0.64 2.23
N LYS A 81 -15.12 0.30 3.53
CA LYS A 81 -16.15 -0.55 4.11
C LYS A 81 -17.54 0.01 3.84
N GLY A 82 -18.44 -0.84 3.37
CA GLY A 82 -19.80 -0.43 3.01
C GLY A 82 -19.91 0.42 1.74
N VAL A 83 -18.81 0.64 1.02
CA VAL A 83 -18.79 1.38 -0.26
C VAL A 83 -18.66 0.41 -1.42
N HIS A 84 -19.52 0.57 -2.42
CA HIS A 84 -19.47 -0.24 -3.64
C HIS A 84 -18.16 0.03 -4.42
N PRO A 85 -17.38 -1.00 -4.78
CA PRO A 85 -16.17 -0.81 -5.58
C PRO A 85 -16.46 -0.19 -6.94
N ALA A 86 -15.67 0.81 -7.33
CA ALA A 86 -15.64 1.25 -8.72
C ALA A 86 -14.93 0.20 -9.60
N GLN A 87 -15.05 0.34 -10.93
CA GLN A 87 -14.41 -0.58 -11.87
C GLN A 87 -12.88 -0.63 -11.63
N GLY A 88 -12.38 -1.84 -11.36
CA GLY A 88 -10.96 -2.07 -11.10
C GLY A 88 -10.50 -1.77 -9.67
N GLU A 89 -11.41 -1.39 -8.77
CA GLU A 89 -11.11 -1.29 -7.34
C GLU A 89 -11.25 -2.62 -6.61
N TYR A 90 -10.44 -2.77 -5.57
CA TYR A 90 -10.60 -3.85 -4.61
C TYR A 90 -11.38 -3.35 -3.40
N PRO A 91 -12.37 -4.10 -2.90
CA PRO A 91 -12.95 -3.81 -1.59
C PRO A 91 -11.85 -3.83 -0.53
N ARG A 92 -11.86 -2.90 0.42
CA ARG A 92 -10.88 -2.84 1.53
C ARG A 92 -10.69 -4.17 2.25
N ASP A 93 -11.79 -4.89 2.50
CA ASP A 93 -11.78 -6.19 3.19
C ASP A 93 -11.35 -7.37 2.29
N GLY A 94 -11.17 -7.13 0.99
CA GLY A 94 -10.63 -8.09 0.02
C GLY A 94 -9.11 -8.01 -0.16
N MET A 95 -8.47 -7.00 0.44
CA MET A 95 -7.01 -6.87 0.49
C MET A 95 -6.47 -7.41 1.83
N VAL A 96 -5.16 -7.64 1.91
CA VAL A 96 -4.52 -7.97 3.20
C VAL A 96 -4.82 -6.83 4.21
N PRO A 97 -5.24 -7.13 5.46
CA PRO A 97 -5.77 -6.13 6.38
C PRO A 97 -4.86 -4.91 6.58
N ALA A 98 -3.55 -5.13 6.63
CA ALA A 98 -2.59 -4.06 6.86
C ALA A 98 -2.56 -3.03 5.71
N PHE A 99 -2.84 -3.46 4.47
CA PHE A 99 -2.83 -2.59 3.28
C PHE A 99 -3.98 -1.57 3.31
N GLY A 100 -5.19 -2.04 3.58
CA GLY A 100 -6.36 -1.17 3.75
C GLY A 100 -6.26 -0.28 4.98
N ASN A 101 -5.73 -0.79 6.09
CA ASN A 101 -5.60 0.00 7.32
C ASN A 101 -4.61 1.15 7.19
N VAL A 102 -3.49 0.97 6.50
CA VAL A 102 -2.55 2.06 6.25
C VAL A 102 -3.09 3.01 5.18
N GLY A 103 -3.56 2.49 4.04
CA GLY A 103 -3.97 3.31 2.90
C GLY A 103 -5.07 4.34 3.21
N PHE A 104 -6.09 3.96 3.99
CA PHE A 104 -7.22 4.85 4.32
C PHE A 104 -6.90 5.88 5.42
N ILE A 105 -5.85 5.67 6.21
CA ILE A 105 -5.42 6.62 7.27
C ILE A 105 -4.49 7.70 6.70
N LEU A 106 -3.70 7.37 5.68
CA LEU A 106 -2.76 8.31 5.06
C LEU A 106 -3.48 9.49 4.39
N ASN A 107 -2.87 10.67 4.45
CA ASN A 107 -3.23 11.80 3.60
C ASN A 107 -2.71 11.60 2.17
N VAL A 108 -3.31 12.28 1.18
CA VAL A 108 -2.80 12.23 -0.20
C VAL A 108 -1.36 12.74 -0.25
N GLY A 109 -0.48 11.94 -0.86
CA GLY A 109 0.96 12.18 -0.94
C GLY A 109 1.76 11.59 0.23
N GLU A 110 1.11 11.24 1.34
CA GLU A 110 1.77 10.69 2.52
C GLU A 110 2.23 9.25 2.30
N VAL A 111 3.33 8.88 2.97
CA VAL A 111 3.94 7.55 2.91
C VAL A 111 3.94 6.90 4.29
N GLY A 112 3.30 5.74 4.37
CA GLY A 112 3.26 4.85 5.53
C GLY A 112 3.91 3.51 5.26
N ILE A 113 3.91 2.66 6.29
CA ILE A 113 4.37 1.27 6.19
C ILE A 113 3.38 0.35 6.91
N ALA A 114 3.13 -0.80 6.30
CA ALA A 114 2.51 -1.95 6.93
C ALA A 114 3.62 -2.98 7.24
N ASP A 115 3.85 -3.25 8.52
CA ASP A 115 4.83 -4.23 8.95
C ASP A 115 4.38 -5.66 8.61
N TYR A 116 5.37 -6.54 8.38
CA TYR A 116 5.11 -7.97 8.30
C TYR A 116 4.38 -8.48 9.54
N ASP A 117 3.28 -9.18 9.29
CA ASP A 117 2.56 -9.96 10.29
C ASP A 117 2.03 -11.21 9.59
N PRO A 118 2.26 -12.43 10.12
CA PRO A 118 1.88 -13.67 9.46
C PRO A 118 0.40 -13.78 9.08
N ARG A 119 -0.49 -12.99 9.71
CA ARG A 119 -1.93 -13.01 9.46
C ARG A 119 -2.38 -11.82 8.63
N ASN A 120 -1.86 -10.64 8.94
CA ASN A 120 -2.36 -9.37 8.41
C ASN A 120 -1.53 -8.81 7.25
N SER A 121 -0.27 -9.23 7.11
CA SER A 121 0.67 -8.85 6.05
C SER A 121 1.65 -10.00 5.75
N PRO A 122 1.16 -11.17 5.30
CA PRO A 122 1.95 -12.41 5.26
C PRO A 122 3.09 -12.38 4.22
N TYR A 123 3.02 -11.47 3.24
CA TYR A 123 3.98 -11.40 2.15
C TYR A 123 5.26 -10.63 2.49
N GLY A 124 5.23 -9.78 3.52
CA GLY A 124 6.35 -8.95 3.92
C GLY A 124 5.91 -7.57 4.40
N TRP A 125 6.78 -6.58 4.17
CA TRP A 125 6.52 -5.17 4.46
C TRP A 125 5.98 -4.47 3.23
N HIS A 126 4.98 -3.61 3.42
CA HIS A 126 4.48 -2.75 2.36
C HIS A 126 4.73 -1.30 2.70
N ILE A 127 5.58 -0.63 1.92
CA ILE A 127 5.69 0.83 1.95
C ILE A 127 4.58 1.36 1.05
N ILE A 128 3.69 2.19 1.58
CA ILE A 128 2.44 2.58 0.93
C ILE A 128 2.41 4.10 0.81
N LYS A 129 2.23 4.60 -0.41
CA LYS A 129 1.97 6.01 -0.69
C LYS A 129 0.51 6.17 -1.09
N ARG A 130 -0.21 7.10 -0.48
CA ARG A 130 -1.55 7.47 -0.98
C ARG A 130 -1.43 8.42 -2.16
N VAL A 131 -2.09 8.10 -3.26
CA VAL A 131 -2.04 8.86 -4.53
C VAL A 131 -3.29 9.73 -4.71
N SER A 132 -4.46 9.25 -4.27
CA SER A 132 -5.72 10.01 -4.22
C SER A 132 -6.62 9.47 -3.10
#